data_AF-A0A533MLB2-F1
#
_entry.id   AF-A0A533MLB2-F1
#
_cell.length_a   1.000
_cell.length_b   1.000
_cell.length_c   1.000
_cell.angle_alpha   90.00
_cell.angle_beta   90.00
_cell.angle_gamma   90.00
#
_symmetry.space_group_name_H-M   'P 1'
#
loop_
_entity.id
_entity.type
_entity.pdbx_description
1 polymer ?
#
loop_
_entity_poly.entity_id
_entity_poly.type
_entity_poly.pdbx_seq_one_letter_code
_entity_poly.pdbx_strand_id
1 'polypeptide(L)'
;ILKGVLSPYILLIAMVYWVIINGVLSALGAAIARGHPKSILTAFCVAWLTSLNPFLAAGWFAGLVEAKYRKPTTGDFKRLIETESINEMFNIPLFRVLLVAALANLGSVVGTFLGIYVILTLVGFNPVDVLQNFFCKNILIKIPV
;
A
#
# COMPACT_ATOMS: atom_id res chain seq x y z
N ILE A 1 -9.75 -15.41 -27.00
CA ILE A 1 -9.05 -15.36 -25.70
C ILE A 1 -9.25 -14.01 -25.01
N LEU A 2 -8.99 -12.86 -25.65
CA LEU A 2 -9.20 -11.52 -25.05
C LEU A 2 -10.67 -11.09 -24.79
N LYS A 3 -11.66 -11.66 -25.48
CA LYS A 3 -13.08 -11.22 -25.36
C LYS A 3 -13.72 -11.54 -24.00
N GLY A 4 -13.22 -12.54 -23.26
CA GLY A 4 -13.68 -12.86 -21.90
C GLY A 4 -13.10 -11.92 -20.84
N VAL A 5 -11.82 -11.59 -20.94
CA VAL A 5 -11.08 -10.71 -20.01
C VAL A 5 -11.54 -9.26 -20.09
N LEU A 6 -11.98 -8.80 -21.27
CA LEU A 6 -12.40 -7.42 -21.53
C LEU A 6 -13.89 -7.15 -21.26
N SER A 7 -14.60 -8.08 -20.61
CA SER A 7 -15.98 -7.82 -20.21
C SER A 7 -16.00 -6.67 -19.19
N PRO A 8 -16.75 -5.58 -19.43
CA PRO A 8 -16.82 -4.44 -18.51
C PRO A 8 -17.17 -4.84 -17.08
N TYR A 9 -17.94 -5.92 -16.94
CA TYR A 9 -18.32 -6.50 -15.65
C TYR A 9 -17.11 -7.04 -14.85
N ILE A 10 -16.22 -7.78 -15.52
CA ILE A 10 -15.04 -8.38 -14.86
C ILE A 10 -14.05 -7.27 -14.47
N LEU A 11 -13.89 -6.26 -15.32
CA LEU A 11 -13.06 -5.09 -15.03
C LEU A 11 -13.57 -4.35 -13.79
N LEU A 12 -14.88 -4.14 -13.67
CA LEU A 12 -15.48 -3.50 -12.50
C LEU A 12 -15.21 -4.30 -11.22
N ILE A 13 -15.39 -5.62 -11.27
CA ILE A 13 -15.10 -6.51 -10.13
C ILE A 13 -13.62 -6.44 -9.75
N ALA A 14 -12.72 -6.51 -10.73
CA ALA A 14 -11.29 -6.42 -10.50
C ALA A 14 -10.90 -5.09 -9.84
N MET A 15 -11.49 -3.96 -10.28
CA MET A 15 -11.28 -2.66 -9.66
C MET A 15 -11.80 -2.60 -8.22
N VAL A 16 -12.96 -3.19 -7.93
CA VAL A 16 -13.47 -3.25 -6.55
C VAL A 16 -12.53 -4.05 -5.65
N TYR A 17 -12.09 -5.24 -6.08
CA TYR A 17 -11.10 -6.01 -5.32
C TYR A 17 -9.79 -5.24 -5.14
N TRP A 18 -9.32 -4.56 -6.19
CA TRP A 18 -8.11 -3.73 -6.12
C TRP A 18 -8.22 -2.64 -5.05
N VAL A 19 -9.33 -1.90 -5.05
CA VAL A 19 -9.57 -0.81 -4.10
C VAL A 19 -9.69 -1.35 -2.68
N ILE A 20 -10.45 -2.43 -2.48
CA ILE A 20 -10.69 -3.01 -1.16
C ILE A 20 -9.40 -3.60 -0.58
N ILE A 21 -8.65 -4.40 -1.34
CA ILE A 21 -7.43 -5.05 -0.84
C ILE A 21 -6.39 -4.00 -0.46
N ASN A 22 -6.10 -3.04 -1.35
CA ASN A 22 -5.14 -1.97 -1.06
C ASN A 22 -5.62 -1.08 0.10
N GLY A 23 -6.88 -0.66 0.06
CA GLY A 23 -7.47 0.22 1.06
C GLY A 23 -7.45 -0.40 2.45
N VAL A 24 -7.92 -1.64 2.60
CA VAL A 24 -8.00 -2.32 3.90
C VAL A 24 -6.61 -2.55 4.49
N LEU A 25 -5.64 -3.03 3.70
CA LEU A 25 -4.30 -3.29 4.21
C LEU A 25 -3.56 -2.01 4.60
N SER A 26 -3.72 -0.93 3.82
CA SER A 26 -3.16 0.38 4.17
C SER A 26 -3.82 0.98 5.41
N ALA A 27 -5.15 0.89 5.52
CA ALA A 27 -5.91 1.31 6.69
C ALA A 27 -5.53 0.52 7.93
N LEU A 28 -5.32 -0.80 7.80
CA LEU A 28 -4.85 -1.66 8.88
C LEU A 28 -3.45 -1.23 9.35
N GLY A 29 -2.54 -0.92 8.42
CA GLY A 29 -1.24 -0.35 8.76
C GLY A 29 -1.35 0.96 9.55
N ALA A 30 -2.18 1.89 9.09
CA ALA A 30 -2.45 3.14 9.81
C ALA A 30 -3.12 2.91 11.19
N ALA A 31 -3.97 1.88 11.31
CA ALA A 31 -4.60 1.51 12.57
C ALA A 31 -3.60 0.90 13.57
N ILE A 32 -2.67 0.06 13.10
CA ILE A 32 -1.56 -0.49 13.89
C ILE A 32 -0.66 0.65 14.41
N ALA A 33 -0.44 1.69 13.60
CA ALA A 33 0.27 2.90 14.02
C ALA A 33 -0.50 3.73 15.07
N ARG A 34 -1.72 3.33 15.44
CA ARG A 34 -2.63 4.08 16.33
C ARG A 34 -2.94 5.47 15.79
N GLY A 35 -3.04 5.57 14.47
CA GLY A 35 -3.40 6.79 13.76
C GLY A 35 -4.81 7.26 14.11
N HIS A 36 -5.05 8.54 13.89
CA HIS A 36 -6.36 9.13 14.01
C HIS A 36 -7.34 8.46 13.01
N PRO A 37 -8.62 8.26 13.35
CA PRO A 37 -9.60 7.61 12.45
C PRO A 37 -9.68 8.22 11.05
N LYS A 38 -9.49 9.54 10.96
CA LYS A 38 -9.46 10.26 9.67
C LYS A 38 -8.22 9.93 8.84
N SER A 39 -7.08 9.69 9.47
CA SER A 39 -5.86 9.24 8.80
C SER A 39 -6.02 7.82 8.28
N ILE A 40 -6.67 6.94 9.06
CA ILE A 40 -7.02 5.56 8.65
C ILE A 40 -7.94 5.58 7.41
N LEU A 41 -9.00 6.40 7.45
CA LEU A 41 -9.90 6.57 6.31
C LEU A 41 -9.18 7.12 5.08
N THR A 42 -8.25 8.06 5.29
CA THR A 42 -7.45 8.63 4.19
C THR A 42 -6.56 7.56 3.56
N ALA A 43 -5.89 6.73 4.38
CA ALA A 43 -5.09 5.60 3.89
C ALA A 43 -5.94 4.65 3.05
N PHE A 44 -7.14 4.29 3.53
CA PHE A 44 -8.08 3.45 2.78
C PHE A 44 -8.42 4.02 1.39
N CYS A 45 -8.81 5.30 1.34
CA CYS A 45 -9.28 5.92 0.10
C CYS A 45 -8.17 6.15 -0.92
N VAL A 46 -6.92 6.32 -0.49
CA VAL A 46 -5.80 6.70 -1.37
C VAL A 46 -4.93 5.51 -1.78
N ALA A 47 -4.90 4.42 -1.01
CA ALA A 47 -3.98 3.29 -1.24
C ALA A 47 -4.02 2.69 -2.66
N TRP A 48 -5.19 2.59 -3.27
CA TRP A 48 -5.33 2.02 -4.62
C TRP A 48 -4.75 2.91 -5.72
N LEU A 49 -4.68 4.24 -5.49
CA LEU A 49 -4.07 5.20 -6.39
C LEU A 49 -2.54 5.08 -6.36
N THR A 50 -1.96 4.81 -5.19
CA THR A 50 -0.51 4.60 -5.03
C THR A 50 0.01 3.48 -5.89
N SER A 51 -0.74 2.37 -5.97
CA SER A 51 -0.37 1.22 -6.78
C SER A 51 -0.42 1.51 -8.29
N LEU A 52 -1.21 2.50 -8.72
CA LEU A 52 -1.28 2.96 -10.11
C LEU A 52 -0.24 4.04 -10.42
N ASN A 53 0.07 4.89 -9.44
CA ASN A 53 1.07 5.93 -9.56
C ASN A 53 2.00 5.92 -8.34
N PRO A 54 3.23 5.41 -8.48
CA PRO A 54 4.18 5.30 -7.38
C PRO A 54 4.60 6.66 -6.79
N PHE A 55 4.38 7.77 -7.49
CA PHE A 55 4.62 9.11 -6.95
C PHE A 55 3.57 9.55 -5.92
N LEU A 56 2.39 8.91 -5.89
CA LEU A 56 1.28 9.24 -5.00
C LEU A 56 1.18 8.24 -3.86
N ALA A 57 2.09 8.31 -2.89
CA ALA A 57 2.12 7.39 -1.76
C ALA A 57 1.00 7.67 -0.73
N ALA A 58 0.17 6.67 -0.44
CA ALA A 58 -0.96 6.76 0.50
C ALA A 58 -0.56 7.26 1.88
N GLY A 59 0.64 6.86 2.33
CA GLY A 59 1.23 7.30 3.57
C GLY A 59 1.50 8.79 3.66
N TRP A 60 1.75 9.48 2.53
CA TRP A 60 1.91 10.94 2.54
C TRP A 60 0.60 11.62 2.89
N PHE A 61 -0.50 11.18 2.27
CA PHE A 61 -1.82 11.72 2.55
C PHE A 61 -2.28 11.37 3.97
N ALA A 62 -2.14 10.11 4.38
CA ALA A 62 -2.48 9.68 5.74
C ALA A 62 -1.62 10.39 6.81
N GLY A 63 -0.32 10.54 6.56
CA GLY A 63 0.62 11.25 7.43
C GLY A 63 0.32 12.74 7.53
N LEU A 64 0.00 13.41 6.43
CA LEU A 64 -0.42 14.83 6.45
C LEU A 64 -1.71 15.02 7.25
N VAL A 65 -2.67 14.12 7.09
CA VAL A 65 -3.90 14.14 7.90
C VAL A 65 -3.58 13.89 9.37
N GLU A 66 -2.70 12.94 9.69
CA GLU A 66 -2.26 12.69 11.08
C GLU A 66 -1.57 13.93 11.67
N ALA A 67 -0.66 14.55 10.93
CA ALA A 67 0.06 15.75 11.34
C ALA A 67 -0.89 16.90 11.65
N LYS A 68 -1.97 17.05 10.88
CA LYS A 68 -3.00 18.06 11.12
C LYS A 68 -3.69 17.88 12.48
N TYR A 69 -3.93 16.64 12.92
CA TYR A 69 -4.60 16.36 14.19
C TYR A 69 -3.64 16.29 15.39
N ARG A 70 -2.43 15.76 15.18
CA ARG A 70 -1.42 15.61 16.24
C ARG A 70 -0.58 16.86 16.47
N LYS A 71 -0.47 17.74 15.47
CA LYS A 71 0.28 19.01 15.49
C LYS A 71 1.74 18.82 15.95
N PRO A 72 2.55 18.02 15.21
CA PRO A 72 3.96 17.83 15.56
C PRO A 72 4.71 19.17 15.53
N THR A 73 5.67 19.31 16.43
CA THR A 73 6.48 20.53 16.59
C THR A 73 7.94 20.27 16.19
N THR A 74 8.71 21.33 15.96
CA THR A 74 10.16 21.21 15.71
C THR A 74 10.92 20.59 16.89
N GLY A 75 10.42 20.78 18.12
CA GLY A 75 10.97 20.15 19.33
C GLY A 75 10.79 18.62 19.36
N ASP A 76 9.81 18.08 18.64
CA ASP A 76 9.58 16.63 18.58
C ASP A 76 10.69 15.90 17.80
N PHE A 77 11.37 16.57 16.86
CA PHE A 77 12.55 16.00 16.20
C PHE A 77 13.67 15.73 17.20
N LYS A 78 13.97 16.72 18.04
CA LYS A 78 15.00 16.59 19.07
C LYS A 78 14.65 15.46 20.04
N ARG A 79 13.42 15.45 20.55
CA ARG A 79 12.91 14.39 21.44
C ARG A 79 13.01 13.00 20.80
N LEU A 80 12.69 12.88 19.51
CA LEU A 80 12.73 11.61 18.80
C LEU A 80 14.15 11.05 18.66
N ILE A 81 15.15 11.92 18.51
CA ILE A 81 16.57 11.53 18.39
C ILE A 81 17.17 11.19 19.77
N GLU A 82 16.76 11.90 20.82
CA GLU A 82 17.26 11.71 22.19
C GLU A 82 16.65 10.48 22.89
N THR A 83 15.50 10.01 22.44
CA THR A 83 14.82 8.84 23.00
C THR A 83 15.44 7.54 22.49
N GLU A 84 15.92 6.69 23.40
CA GLU A 84 16.42 5.35 23.08
C GLU A 84 15.34 4.25 23.17
N SER A 85 14.19 4.55 23.79
CA SER A 85 13.11 3.59 24.01
C SER A 85 12.04 3.68 22.92
N ILE A 86 11.79 2.58 22.21
CA ILE A 86 10.72 2.49 21.21
C ILE A 86 9.35 2.87 21.82
N ASN A 87 9.08 2.43 23.05
CA ASN A 87 7.82 2.75 23.74
C ASN A 87 7.64 4.25 23.99
N GLU A 88 8.73 4.97 24.24
CA GLU A 88 8.71 6.43 24.39
C GLU A 88 8.52 7.14 23.05
N MET A 89 9.08 6.61 21.95
CA MET A 89 8.85 7.14 20.60
C MET A 89 7.36 7.15 20.26
N PHE A 90 6.60 6.13 20.64
CA PHE A 90 5.14 6.08 20.47
C PHE A 90 4.37 7.21 21.19
N ASN A 91 4.98 7.91 22.13
CA ASN A 91 4.38 9.07 22.79
C ASN A 91 4.72 10.40 22.10
N ILE A 92 5.59 10.39 21.10
CA ILE A 92 6.01 11.57 20.35
C ILE A 92 5.06 11.77 19.14
N PRO A 93 4.41 12.94 19.01
CA PRO A 93 3.51 13.24 17.89
C PRO A 93 4.13 13.03 16.51
N LEU A 94 5.38 13.48 16.33
CA LEU A 94 6.12 13.32 15.08
C LEU A 94 6.31 11.86 14.70
N PHE A 95 6.70 11.02 15.66
CA PHE A 95 6.87 9.59 15.40
C PHE A 95 5.57 8.92 14.97
N ARG A 96 4.43 9.28 15.58
CA ARG A 96 3.12 8.75 15.15
C ARG A 96 2.80 9.11 13.70
N VAL A 97 3.07 10.34 13.29
CA VAL A 97 2.87 10.78 11.90
C VAL A 97 3.71 9.94 10.93
N LEU A 98 5.00 9.77 11.25
CA LEU A 98 5.92 8.98 10.43
C LEU A 98 5.50 7.50 10.37
N LEU A 99 5.10 6.94 11.52
CA LEU A 99 4.69 5.54 11.62
C LEU A 99 3.39 5.27 10.85
N VAL A 100 2.40 6.18 10.93
CA VAL A 100 1.18 6.10 10.13
C VAL A 100 1.52 6.10 8.63
N ALA A 101 2.38 7.02 8.20
CA ALA A 101 2.80 7.10 6.81
C ALA A 101 3.52 5.83 6.35
N ALA A 102 4.47 5.34 7.14
CA ALA A 102 5.25 4.15 6.82
C ALA A 102 4.39 2.89 6.75
N LEU A 103 3.54 2.64 7.76
CA LEU A 103 2.69 1.44 7.80
C LEU A 103 1.56 1.49 6.76
N ALA A 104 1.01 2.67 6.46
CA ALA A 104 0.06 2.82 5.36
C ALA A 104 0.68 2.47 4.01
N ASN A 105 1.93 2.90 3.76
CA ASN A 105 2.67 2.55 2.55
C ASN A 105 2.98 1.05 2.49
N LEU A 106 3.44 0.47 3.60
CA LEU A 106 3.70 -0.97 3.68
C LEU A 106 2.43 -1.78 3.38
N GLY A 107 1.30 -1.38 3.95
CA GLY A 107 0.00 -1.99 3.67
C GLY A 107 -0.41 -1.88 2.19
N SER A 108 -0.17 -0.74 1.55
CA SER A 108 -0.43 -0.57 0.10
C SER A 108 0.49 -1.43 -0.76
N VAL A 109 1.77 -1.57 -0.41
CA VAL A 109 2.70 -2.46 -1.13
C VAL A 109 2.22 -3.91 -1.05
N VAL A 110 1.92 -4.39 0.16
CA VAL A 110 1.38 -5.75 0.37
C VAL A 110 0.06 -5.93 -0.38
N GLY A 111 -0.82 -4.92 -0.32
CA GLY A 111 -2.09 -4.92 -1.04
C GLY A 111 -1.95 -4.93 -2.55
N THR A 112 -0.88 -4.37 -3.09
CA THR A 112 -0.59 -4.40 -4.53
C THR A 112 -0.26 -5.83 -4.97
N PHE A 113 0.64 -6.51 -4.25
CA PHE A 113 0.99 -7.90 -4.58
C PHE A 113 -0.20 -8.85 -4.41
N LEU A 114 -0.97 -8.73 -3.33
CA LEU A 114 -2.17 -9.53 -3.12
C LEU A 114 -3.27 -9.20 -4.12
N GLY A 115 -3.46 -7.93 -4.46
CA GLY A 115 -4.43 -7.47 -5.45
C GLY A 115 -4.14 -8.05 -6.82
N ILE A 116 -2.87 -8.03 -7.26
CA ILE A 116 -2.44 -8.66 -8.52
C ILE A 116 -2.75 -10.17 -8.48
N TYR A 117 -2.37 -10.87 -7.41
CA TYR A 117 -2.62 -12.30 -7.27
C TYR A 117 -4.11 -12.67 -7.37
N VAL A 118 -4.97 -11.91 -6.67
CA VAL A 118 -6.42 -12.13 -6.68
C VAL A 118 -7.00 -11.83 -8.06
N ILE A 119 -6.61 -10.73 -8.70
CA ILE A 119 -7.10 -10.37 -10.04
C ILE A 119 -6.68 -11.41 -11.09
N LEU A 120 -5.44 -11.89 -11.06
CA LEU A 120 -4.97 -12.93 -11.99
C LEU A 120 -5.80 -14.20 -11.86
N THR A 121 -6.06 -14.63 -10.63
CA THR A 121 -6.90 -15.80 -10.33
C THR A 121 -8.34 -15.59 -10.79
N LEU A 122 -8.92 -14.39 -10.58
CA LEU A 122 -10.28 -14.04 -11.01
C LEU A 122 -10.45 -14.08 -12.53
N VAL A 123 -9.41 -13.74 -13.28
CA VAL A 123 -9.41 -13.77 -14.75
C VAL A 123 -9.15 -15.20 -15.29
N GLY A 124 -8.82 -16.16 -14.41
CA GLY A 124 -8.55 -17.56 -14.77
C GLY A 124 -7.10 -17.82 -15.18
N PHE A 125 -6.18 -16.90 -14.87
CA PHE A 125 -4.75 -17.13 -15.05
C PHE A 125 -4.14 -17.67 -13.76
N ASN A 126 -3.41 -18.79 -13.84
CA ASN A 126 -2.57 -19.21 -12.73
C ASN A 126 -1.38 -18.25 -12.62
N PRO A 127 -1.16 -17.62 -11.45
CA PRO A 127 -0.04 -16.69 -11.27
C PRO A 127 1.33 -17.36 -11.49
N VAL A 128 1.45 -18.66 -11.21
CA VAL A 128 2.68 -19.44 -11.47
C VAL A 128 2.95 -19.57 -12.97
N ASP A 129 1.92 -19.89 -13.76
CA ASP A 129 2.04 -20.05 -15.22
C ASP A 129 2.40 -18.72 -15.89
N VAL A 130 1.85 -17.61 -15.40
CA VAL A 130 2.20 -16.26 -15.87
C VAL A 130 3.67 -15.95 -15.58
N LEU A 131 4.14 -16.28 -14.38
CA LEU A 131 5.52 -16.06 -13.98
C LEU A 131 6.47 -16.91 -14.85
N GLN A 132 6.19 -18.21 -14.98
CA GLN A 132 7.01 -19.13 -15.80
C GLN A 132 7.05 -18.68 -17.27
N ASN A 133 5.91 -18.28 -17.85
CA ASN A 133 5.89 -17.80 -19.22
C ASN A 133 6.68 -16.49 -19.39
N PHE A 134 6.66 -15.59 -18.40
CA PHE A 134 7.49 -14.38 -18.44
C PHE A 134 8.99 -14.70 -18.41
N PHE A 135 9.42 -15.56 -17.48
CA PHE A 135 10.84 -15.91 -17.32
C PHE A 135 11.36 -16.81 -18.45
N CYS A 136 10.64 -17.88 -18.81
CA CYS A 136 11.08 -18.80 -19.86
C CYS A 136 11.13 -18.16 -21.24
N LYS A 137 10.19 -17.26 -21.56
CA LYS A 137 10.10 -16.67 -22.90
C LYS A 137 10.98 -15.44 -23.09
N ASN A 138 11.27 -14.70 -22.02
CA ASN A 138 12.06 -13.45 -22.11
C ASN A 138 13.50 -13.55 -21.59
N ILE A 139 13.82 -14.50 -20.70
CA ILE A 139 15.15 -14.60 -20.07
C ILE A 139 15.95 -15.81 -20.56
N LEU A 140 15.32 -16.96 -20.84
CA LEU A 140 16.04 -18.18 -21.24
C LEU A 140 16.30 -18.35 -22.75
N ILE A 141 15.72 -17.51 -23.62
CA ILE A 141 15.89 -17.58 -25.10
C ILE A 141 16.79 -16.44 -25.63
N LYS A 142 17.56 -15.77 -24.76
CA LYS A 142 18.51 -14.71 -25.13
C LYS A 142 19.95 -14.96 -24.65
N ILE A 143 20.33 -16.21 -24.42
CA ILE A 143 21.74 -16.58 -24.30
C ILE A 143 22.18 -17.14 -25.67
N PRO A 144 22.81 -16.33 -26.53
CA PRO A 144 23.51 -16.88 -27.68
C PRO A 144 24.69 -17.71 -27.14
N VAL A 145 24.72 -19.00 -27.47
CA VAL A 145 25.94 -19.82 -27.41
C VAL A 145 26.86 -19.38 -28.53
#